data_AF-A0A520PPM3-F1
#
_entry.id   AF-A0A520PPM3-F1
#
_cell.length_a   1.000
_cell.length_b   1.000
_cell.length_c   1.000
_cell.angle_alpha   90.00
_cell.angle_beta   90.00
_cell.angle_gamma   90.00
#
_symmetry.space_group_name_H-M   'P 1'
#
loop_
_entity.id
_entity.type
_entity.pdbx_description
1 polymer ?
#
loop_
_entity_poly.entity_id
_entity_poly.type
_entity_poly.pdbx_seq_one_letter_code
_entity_poly.pdbx_strand_id
1 'polypeptide(L)'
;MRTMLLILIFCLSFSLQAIADYFKWEILFAEKGFGTEFETIPLVAEGKVEFADKKIKCRMERFWTRMEEDLLLEGKTLFCLNGDKANSVSVVCRDNHLNRKYNLLKELYPIAKDGFQLFPKMGSSSPYLELRCFF
;
A
#
# COMPACT_ATOMS: atom_id res chain seq x y z
N MET A 1 -17.39 -14.20 38.79
CA MET A 1 -17.16 -12.89 38.15
C MET A 1 -15.72 -12.67 37.69
N ARG A 2 -14.69 -13.04 38.49
CA ARG A 2 -13.26 -12.84 38.14
C ARG A 2 -12.79 -13.63 36.90
N THR A 3 -13.28 -14.85 36.73
CA THR A 3 -12.98 -15.73 35.57
C THR A 3 -13.59 -15.22 34.27
N MET A 4 -14.81 -14.69 34.31
CA MET A 4 -15.49 -14.07 33.14
C MET A 4 -14.77 -12.79 32.69
N LEU A 5 -14.27 -11.98 33.63
CA LEU A 5 -13.48 -10.79 33.32
C LEU A 5 -12.16 -11.15 32.64
N LEU A 6 -11.49 -12.21 33.09
CA LEU A 6 -10.25 -12.72 32.49
C LEU A 6 -10.46 -13.25 31.07
N ILE A 7 -11.55 -13.97 30.81
CA ILE A 7 -11.91 -14.44 29.46
C ILE A 7 -12.20 -13.25 28.54
N LEU A 8 -12.90 -12.23 29.04
CA LEU A 8 -13.20 -11.02 28.27
C LEU A 8 -11.92 -10.26 27.90
N ILE A 9 -11.01 -10.06 28.85
CA ILE A 9 -9.70 -9.42 28.62
C ILE A 9 -8.89 -10.24 27.61
N PHE A 10 -8.89 -11.56 27.71
CA PHE A 10 -8.19 -12.43 26.76
C PHE A 10 -8.78 -12.32 25.35
N CYS A 11 -10.11 -12.38 25.20
CA CYS A 11 -10.77 -12.18 23.90
C CYS A 11 -10.50 -10.78 23.31
N LEU A 12 -10.51 -9.72 24.12
CA LEU A 12 -10.18 -8.36 23.70
C LEU A 12 -8.70 -8.22 23.28
N SER A 13 -7.80 -8.93 23.96
CA SER A 13 -6.36 -8.94 23.63
C SER A 13 -6.07 -9.67 22.31
N PHE A 14 -6.82 -10.74 22.00
CA PHE A 14 -6.69 -11.47 20.74
C PHE A 14 -7.32 -10.73 19.55
N SER A 15 -8.27 -9.82 19.77
CA SER A 15 -8.88 -9.02 18.70
C SER A 15 -8.07 -7.81 18.26
N LEU A 16 -7.03 -7.42 19.03
CA LEU A 16 -6.13 -6.32 18.69
C LEU A 16 -4.84 -6.85 18.03
N GLN A 17 -4.98 -7.77 17.08
CA GLN A 17 -3.92 -7.98 16.11
C GLN A 17 -3.97 -6.79 15.15
N ALA A 18 -3.38 -5.67 15.58
CA ALA A 18 -3.08 -4.57 14.68
C ALA A 18 -2.28 -5.17 13.53
N ILE A 19 -2.85 -5.17 12.33
CA ILE A 19 -2.13 -5.44 11.09
C ILE A 19 -1.21 -4.23 10.93
N ALA A 20 -0.06 -4.30 11.59
CA ALA A 20 0.99 -3.30 11.45
C ALA A 20 1.66 -3.57 10.11
N ASP A 21 1.60 -2.59 9.21
CA ASP A 21 2.37 -2.62 7.98
C ASP A 21 3.86 -2.59 8.34
N TYR A 22 4.64 -3.52 7.79
CA TYR A 22 6.08 -3.60 8.00
C TYR A 22 6.85 -2.65 7.08
N PHE A 23 6.21 -2.23 5.99
CA PHE A 23 6.74 -1.28 5.03
C PHE A 23 5.94 0.01 5.09
N LYS A 24 6.58 1.13 4.72
CA LYS A 24 5.86 2.36 4.46
C LYS A 24 5.23 2.29 3.07
N TRP A 25 3.94 2.62 3.01
CA TRP A 25 3.14 2.61 1.78
C TRP A 25 2.63 3.99 1.45
N GLU A 26 2.71 4.35 0.17
CA GLU A 26 2.26 5.64 -0.33
C GLU A 26 1.67 5.50 -1.73
N ILE A 27 0.74 6.39 -2.07
CA ILE A 27 0.30 6.62 -3.44
C ILE A 27 0.90 7.93 -3.90
N LEU A 28 1.63 7.91 -5.01
CA LEU A 28 1.88 9.13 -5.78
C LEU A 28 0.66 9.37 -6.66
N PHE A 29 0.09 10.58 -6.56
CA PHE A 29 -0.96 11.05 -7.46
C PHE A 29 -0.49 12.28 -8.23
N ALA A 30 -0.43 12.15 -9.55
CA ALA A 30 -0.11 13.24 -10.47
C ALA A 30 -1.35 13.58 -11.30
N GLU A 31 -2.07 14.63 -10.90
CA GLU A 31 -3.35 15.02 -11.50
C GLU A 31 -3.22 15.36 -12.99
N LYS A 32 -2.11 16.00 -13.38
CA LYS A 32 -1.86 16.46 -14.75
C LYS A 32 -1.17 15.43 -15.64
N GLY A 33 -0.83 14.27 -15.11
CA GLY A 33 -0.20 13.21 -15.89
C GLY A 33 1.11 12.68 -15.37
N PHE A 34 1.62 11.64 -16.04
CA PHE A 34 2.90 11.04 -15.67
C PHE A 34 4.04 12.05 -15.82
N GLY A 35 4.89 12.15 -14.79
CA GLY A 35 6.07 13.04 -14.79
C GLY A 35 5.76 14.50 -14.47
N THR A 36 4.52 14.85 -14.11
CA THR A 36 4.17 16.19 -13.63
C THR A 36 4.34 16.31 -12.11
N GLU A 37 4.05 17.49 -11.58
CA GLU A 37 3.85 17.69 -10.14
C GLU A 37 2.88 16.65 -9.57
N PHE A 38 3.17 16.20 -8.35
CA PHE A 38 2.44 15.14 -7.70
C PHE A 38 2.26 15.42 -6.22
N GLU A 39 1.21 14.85 -5.66
CA GLU A 39 1.01 14.72 -4.22
C GLU A 39 1.30 13.29 -3.77
N THR A 40 1.74 13.16 -2.52
CA THR A 40 1.96 11.87 -1.88
C THR A 40 0.87 11.65 -0.84
N ILE A 41 0.12 10.56 -1.00
CA ILE A 41 -0.95 10.18 -0.10
C ILE A 41 -0.44 9.01 0.75
N PRO A 42 -0.30 9.17 2.08
CA PRO A 42 0.13 8.09 2.95
C PRO A 42 -0.98 7.03 3.05
N LEU A 43 -0.57 5.76 3.06
CA LEU A 43 -1.48 4.65 3.29
C LEU A 43 -1.35 4.16 4.72
N VAL A 44 -2.49 4.11 5.43
CA VAL A 44 -2.57 3.74 6.84
C VAL A 44 -3.45 2.51 7.09
N ALA A 45 -4.36 2.16 6.17
CA ALA A 45 -5.26 1.02 6.31
C ALA A 45 -5.88 0.59 4.97
N GLU A 46 -6.53 -0.58 4.96
CA GLU A 46 -7.46 -0.99 3.90
C GLU A 46 -8.64 -0.02 3.77
N GLY A 47 -9.20 0.06 2.56
CA GLY A 47 -10.41 0.83 2.30
C GLY A 47 -10.20 2.03 1.39
N LYS A 48 -11.13 2.98 1.46
CA LYS A 48 -11.23 4.10 0.52
C LYS A 48 -10.02 5.04 0.64
N VAL A 49 -9.47 5.43 -0.50
CA VAL A 49 -8.45 6.49 -0.59
C VAL A 49 -9.16 7.83 -0.83
N GLU A 50 -8.80 8.84 -0.04
CA GLU A 50 -9.34 10.19 -0.19
C GLU A 50 -8.41 11.05 -1.04
N PHE A 51 -8.98 11.63 -2.10
CA PHE A 51 -8.33 12.62 -2.97
C PHE A 51 -9.05 13.96 -2.84
N ALA A 52 -8.36 15.05 -3.20
CA ALA A 52 -8.99 16.37 -3.28
C ALA A 52 -10.17 16.38 -4.27
N ASP A 53 -10.02 15.74 -5.44
CA ASP A 53 -11.13 15.50 -6.37
C ASP A 53 -11.95 14.27 -5.94
N LYS A 54 -13.14 14.53 -5.38
CA LYS A 54 -14.09 13.50 -4.94
C LYS A 54 -14.66 12.63 -6.07
N LYS A 55 -14.42 12.98 -7.34
CA LYS A 55 -14.80 12.14 -8.49
C LYS A 55 -13.89 10.93 -8.64
N ILE A 56 -12.64 11.03 -8.19
CA ILE A 56 -11.70 9.91 -8.20
C ILE A 56 -12.07 8.96 -7.08
N LYS A 57 -12.43 7.73 -7.44
CA LYS A 57 -12.82 6.69 -6.50
C LYS A 57 -11.80 5.57 -6.54
N CYS A 58 -10.87 5.60 -5.59
CA CYS A 58 -9.96 4.49 -5.36
C CYS A 58 -10.13 3.88 -3.98
N ARG A 59 -9.66 2.65 -3.86
CA ARG A 59 -9.62 1.90 -2.62
C ARG A 59 -8.43 0.95 -2.62
N MET A 60 -7.88 0.77 -1.44
CA MET A 60 -6.85 -0.20 -1.14
C MET A 60 -7.50 -1.52 -0.74
N GLU A 61 -7.05 -2.60 -1.36
CA GLU A 61 -7.54 -3.96 -1.11
C GLU A 61 -6.39 -4.97 -1.08
N ARG A 62 -6.73 -6.20 -0.67
CA ARG A 62 -5.88 -7.40 -0.76
C ARG A 62 -4.59 -7.27 0.04
N PHE A 63 -4.70 -6.89 1.31
CA PHE A 63 -3.52 -6.76 2.15
C PHE A 63 -3.10 -8.14 2.61
N TRP A 64 -1.85 -8.48 2.39
CA TRP A 64 -1.30 -9.73 2.87
C TRP A 64 0.15 -9.57 3.26
N THR A 65 0.56 -10.35 4.24
CA THR A 65 1.94 -10.42 4.72
C THR A 65 2.37 -11.87 4.76
N ARG A 66 3.60 -12.15 4.32
CA ARG A 66 4.25 -13.46 4.47
C ARG A 66 5.58 -13.26 5.15
N MET A 67 5.76 -13.94 6.28
CA MET A 67 7.01 -13.97 7.03
C MET A 67 7.61 -15.38 6.94
N GLU A 68 8.86 -15.44 6.49
CA GLU A 68 9.73 -16.60 6.53
C GLU A 68 10.98 -16.24 7.34
N GLU A 69 11.85 -17.21 7.62
CA GLU A 69 13.02 -17.03 8.50
C GLU A 69 13.86 -15.78 8.14
N ASP A 70 14.06 -15.56 6.84
CA ASP A 70 14.90 -14.47 6.33
C ASP A 70 14.18 -13.55 5.34
N LEU A 71 12.88 -13.77 5.12
CA LEU A 71 12.13 -13.09 4.07
C LEU A 71 10.80 -12.55 4.62
N LEU A 72 10.65 -11.24 4.56
CA LEU A 72 9.41 -10.55 4.82
C LEU A 72 8.85 -10.02 3.49
N LEU A 73 7.61 -10.40 3.18
CA LEU A 73 6.87 -9.91 2.03
C LEU A 73 5.58 -9.25 2.51
N GLU A 74 5.24 -8.12 1.90
CA GLU A 74 3.95 -7.47 2.08
C GLU A 74 3.40 -7.05 0.73
N GLY A 75 2.14 -7.39 0.45
CA GLY A 75 1.49 -7.04 -0.79
C GLY A 75 0.19 -6.29 -0.57
N LYS A 76 -0.06 -5.30 -1.43
CA LYS A 76 -1.31 -4.53 -1.46
C LYS A 76 -1.70 -4.23 -2.90
N THR A 77 -2.99 -4.03 -3.14
CA THR A 77 -3.52 -3.65 -4.44
C THR A 77 -4.29 -2.35 -4.35
N LEU A 78 -3.94 -1.38 -5.20
CA LEU A 78 -4.73 -0.17 -5.42
C LEU A 78 -5.73 -0.44 -6.53
N PHE A 79 -7.02 -0.22 -6.26
CA PHE A 79 -8.10 -0.29 -7.23
C PHE A 79 -8.74 1.08 -7.42
N CYS A 80 -8.92 1.51 -8.66
CA CYS A 80 -9.60 2.76 -9.00
C CYS A 80 -10.69 2.55 -10.04
N LEU A 81 -11.83 3.23 -9.86
CA LEU A 81 -12.94 3.23 -10.81
C LEU A 81 -12.84 4.43 -11.75
N ASN A 82 -13.05 4.16 -13.03
CA ASN A 82 -13.19 5.13 -14.11
C ASN A 82 -14.47 4.80 -14.88
N GLY A 83 -15.58 5.45 -14.51
CA GLY A 83 -16.90 5.07 -15.00
C GLY A 83 -17.19 3.61 -14.66
N ASP A 84 -17.42 2.79 -15.69
CA ASP A 84 -17.69 1.35 -15.56
C ASP A 84 -16.43 0.46 -15.60
N LYS A 85 -15.25 1.06 -15.81
CA LYS A 85 -13.98 0.31 -15.88
C LYS A 85 -13.19 0.47 -14.60
N ALA A 86 -12.63 -0.64 -14.12
CA ALA A 86 -11.70 -0.64 -13.00
C ALA A 86 -10.26 -0.76 -13.53
N ASN A 87 -9.38 0.09 -13.03
CA ASN A 87 -7.93 -0.05 -13.17
C ASN A 87 -7.36 -0.48 -11.82
N SER A 88 -6.32 -1.30 -11.85
CA SER A 88 -5.69 -1.78 -10.62
C SER A 88 -4.22 -2.02 -10.78
N VAL A 89 -3.49 -1.85 -9.69
CA VAL A 89 -2.08 -2.21 -9.61
C VAL A 89 -1.78 -2.91 -8.30
N SER A 90 -0.98 -3.97 -8.36
CA SER A 90 -0.54 -4.73 -7.19
C SER A 90 0.96 -4.60 -7.03
N VAL A 91 1.39 -4.21 -5.84
CA VAL A 91 2.80 -4.05 -5.50
C VAL A 91 3.12 -5.01 -4.36
N VAL A 92 4.33 -5.58 -4.40
CA VAL A 92 4.86 -6.45 -3.35
C VAL A 92 6.17 -5.89 -2.88
N CYS A 93 6.23 -5.51 -1.62
CA CYS A 93 7.47 -5.14 -0.93
C CYS A 93 8.15 -6.40 -0.45
N ARG A 94 9.47 -6.35 -0.47
CA ARG A 94 10.32 -7.43 -0.01
C ARG A 94 11.42 -6.88 0.85
N ASP A 95 11.61 -7.52 2.01
CA ASP A 95 12.79 -7.38 2.81
C ASP A 95 13.44 -8.75 3.01
N ASN A 96 14.72 -8.84 2.67
CA ASN A 96 15.51 -10.06 2.83
C ASN A 96 16.58 -9.81 3.90
N HIS A 97 16.39 -10.37 5.09
CA HIS A 97 17.29 -10.22 6.23
C HIS A 97 18.71 -10.72 5.94
N LEU A 98 18.89 -11.77 5.11
CA LEU A 98 20.24 -12.26 4.75
C LEU A 98 21.03 -11.23 3.93
N ASN A 99 20.37 -10.49 3.04
CA ASN A 99 21.02 -9.45 2.24
C ASN A 99 21.45 -8.25 3.09
N ARG A 100 20.83 -8.02 4.26
CA ARG A 100 21.25 -6.94 5.19
C ARG A 100 22.60 -7.20 5.84
N LYS A 101 22.98 -8.46 6.07
CA LYS A 101 24.25 -8.81 6.74
C LYS A 101 25.48 -8.55 5.86
N TYR A 102 25.31 -8.59 4.54
CA TYR A 102 26.41 -8.45 3.56
C TYR A 102 26.40 -7.14 2.79
N ASN A 103 25.36 -6.32 2.91
CA ASN A 103 25.25 -5.04 2.20
C ASN A 103 25.60 -3.87 3.13
N LEU A 104 26.90 -3.54 3.18
CA LEU A 104 27.43 -2.40 3.95
C LEU A 104 26.93 -1.04 3.42
N LEU A 105 26.36 -1.01 2.20
CA LEU A 105 25.67 0.12 1.60
C LEU A 105 24.16 -0.02 1.85
N LYS A 106 23.72 0.35 3.05
CA LYS A 106 22.32 0.22 3.53
C LYS A 106 21.28 1.09 2.80
N GLU A 107 21.60 1.71 1.66
CA GLU A 107 20.78 2.77 1.03
C GLU A 107 20.13 2.41 -0.31
N LEU A 108 20.24 1.17 -0.82
CA LEU A 108 19.79 0.84 -2.19
C LEU A 108 18.77 -0.31 -2.25
N TYR A 109 17.74 -0.31 -1.39
CA TYR A 109 16.56 -1.09 -1.72
C TYR A 109 15.69 -0.26 -2.68
N PRO A 110 15.51 -0.70 -3.94
CA PRO A 110 14.68 0.04 -4.88
C PRO A 110 13.24 0.09 -4.35
N ILE A 111 12.63 1.27 -4.43
CA ILE A 111 11.20 1.45 -4.15
C ILE A 111 10.44 0.47 -5.04
N ALA A 112 9.75 -0.50 -4.43
CA ALA A 112 8.84 -1.35 -5.17
C ALA A 112 7.61 -0.51 -5.51
N LYS A 113 7.35 -0.38 -6.80
CA LYS A 113 6.32 0.52 -7.30
C LYS A 113 5.76 0.05 -8.62
N ASP A 114 4.50 0.38 -8.84
CA ASP A 114 3.85 0.23 -10.13
C ASP A 114 2.64 1.19 -10.19
N GLY A 115 2.20 1.55 -11.38
CA GLY A 115 1.21 2.59 -11.56
C GLY A 115 0.49 2.57 -12.90
N PHE A 116 -0.59 3.34 -12.98
CA PHE A 116 -1.43 3.40 -14.17
C PHE A 116 -2.02 4.78 -14.41
N GLN A 117 -2.36 5.04 -15.67
CA GLN A 117 -3.19 6.17 -16.08
C GLN A 117 -4.65 5.88 -15.71
N LEU A 118 -5.29 6.78 -14.96
CA LEU A 118 -6.68 6.63 -14.54
C LEU A 118 -7.65 6.62 -15.73
N PHE A 119 -7.39 7.46 -16.75
CA PHE A 119 -8.15 7.56 -17.99
C PHE A 119 -7.24 7.34 -19.21
N PRO A 120 -6.93 6.09 -19.59
CA PRO A 120 -5.95 5.79 -20.65
C PRO A 120 -6.23 6.48 -22.00
N LYS A 121 -7.50 6.77 -22.31
CA LYS A 121 -7.90 7.50 -23.52
C LYS A 121 -7.36 8.93 -23.59
N MET A 122 -7.00 9.54 -22.46
CA MET A 122 -6.40 10.89 -22.40
C MET A 122 -4.87 10.89 -22.61
N GLY A 123 -4.25 9.71 -22.74
CA GLY A 123 -2.81 9.57 -22.93
C GLY A 123 -2.02 10.22 -21.80
N SER A 124 -0.95 10.96 -22.14
CA SER A 124 -0.04 11.59 -21.17
C SER A 124 -0.72 12.59 -20.23
N SER A 125 -1.86 13.16 -20.63
CA SER A 125 -2.63 14.09 -19.81
C SER A 125 -3.58 13.42 -18.81
N SER A 126 -3.68 12.09 -18.86
CA SER A 126 -4.47 11.35 -17.87
C SER A 126 -3.84 11.47 -16.49
N PRO A 127 -4.62 11.79 -15.44
CA PRO A 127 -4.19 11.60 -14.05
C PRO A 127 -3.50 10.24 -13.87
N TYR A 128 -2.36 10.25 -13.18
CA TYR A 128 -1.51 9.08 -12.98
C TYR A 128 -1.43 8.74 -11.49
N LEU A 129 -1.51 7.44 -11.21
CA LEU A 129 -1.42 6.88 -9.86
C LEU A 129 -0.29 5.86 -9.82
N GLU A 130 0.59 5.96 -8.83
CA GLU A 130 1.64 4.97 -8.57
C GLU A 130 1.53 4.50 -7.12
N LEU A 131 1.32 3.21 -6.93
CA LEU A 131 1.44 2.59 -5.61
C LEU A 131 2.92 2.34 -5.35
N ARG A 132 3.41 2.73 -4.18
CA ARG A 132 4.80 2.63 -3.79
C ARG A 132 4.93 2.02 -2.41
N CYS A 133 6.01 1.29 -2.22
CA CYS A 133 6.46 0.95 -0.89
C CYS A 133 7.97 0.94 -0.74
N PHE A 134 8.39 1.17 0.50
CA PHE A 134 9.78 1.27 0.90
C PHE A 134 9.93 0.98 2.39
N PHE A 135 11.18 0.78 2.82
CA PHE A 135 11.54 0.47 4.20
C PHE A 135 11.52 1.71 5.09
#